data_AF-A0A2V9KXI9-F1
#
_entry.id   AF-A0A2V9KXI9-F1
#
_cell.length_a   1.000
_cell.length_b   1.000
_cell.length_c   1.000
_cell.angle_alpha   90.00
_cell.angle_beta   90.00
_cell.angle_gamma   90.00
#
_symmetry.space_group_name_H-M   'P 1'
#
loop_
_entity.id
_entity.type
_entity.pdbx_description
1 polymer ?
#
loop_
_entity_poly.entity_id
_entity_poly.type
_entity_poly.pdbx_seq_one_letter_code
_entity_poly.pdbx_strand_id
1 'polypeptide(L)'
;MTLMHYRELSTPALTIDLDVLERNLERMARYCREHNLGLRPHTKTHKTVEVGRLQVERGAVGLTVAKVGEAEVMATAAADATEILVAYPIYGSEKLRRLATLAAQQRILLSLDSETTAQELSRAATGQGATFGVLVEFDSGLRRCGLEPGPACVELAQNRGAAWAQVSRPDDLLREHLGD
;
A
#
# COMPACT_ATOMS: atom_id res chain seq x y z
N MET A 1 -34.31 2.46 19.50
CA MET A 1 -32.93 2.77 19.94
C MET A 1 -32.83 4.28 20.07
N THR A 2 -32.55 4.80 21.25
CA THR A 2 -32.34 6.24 21.45
C THR A 2 -30.99 6.61 20.82
N LEU A 3 -30.97 7.54 19.86
CA LEU A 3 -29.72 8.09 19.35
C LEU A 3 -29.03 8.87 20.48
N MET A 4 -27.82 8.45 20.86
CA MET A 4 -26.98 9.15 21.83
C MET A 4 -26.36 10.38 21.16
N HIS A 5 -26.46 11.55 21.79
CA HIS A 5 -25.85 12.76 21.23
C HIS A 5 -24.35 12.79 21.56
N TYR A 6 -23.48 13.21 20.64
CA TYR A 6 -22.02 13.11 20.83
C TYR A 6 -21.49 13.82 22.09
N ARG A 7 -22.23 14.83 22.60
CA ARG A 7 -21.92 15.55 23.85
C ARG A 7 -22.14 14.73 25.12
N GLU A 8 -22.80 13.59 25.01
CA GLU A 8 -23.06 12.68 26.12
C GLU A 8 -21.95 11.64 26.28
N LEU A 9 -20.98 11.61 25.35
CA LEU A 9 -19.83 10.71 25.40
C LEU A 9 -18.89 11.09 26.55
N SER A 10 -18.41 10.08 27.28
CA SER A 10 -17.34 10.27 28.25
C SER A 10 -16.06 10.69 27.54
N THR A 11 -15.41 11.75 28.04
CA THR A 11 -14.19 12.31 27.44
C THR A 11 -12.91 11.80 28.11
N PRO A 12 -11.82 11.56 27.37
CA PRO A 12 -11.62 11.93 25.96
C PRO A 12 -12.24 10.92 24.98
N ALA A 13 -12.93 11.44 23.96
CA ALA A 13 -13.50 10.64 22.87
C ALA A 13 -13.10 11.24 21.51
N LEU A 14 -12.55 10.41 20.63
CA LEU A 14 -12.36 10.76 19.22
C LEU A 14 -13.66 10.49 18.47
N THR A 15 -14.23 11.53 17.86
CA THR A 15 -15.44 11.43 17.05
C THR A 15 -15.14 11.82 15.61
N ILE A 16 -15.83 11.17 14.67
CA ILE A 16 -15.72 11.45 13.24
C ILE A 16 -17.12 11.81 12.75
N ASP A 17 -17.24 12.98 12.11
CA ASP A 17 -18.44 13.38 11.39
C ASP A 17 -18.55 12.56 10.10
N LEU A 18 -19.56 11.69 10.03
CA LEU A 18 -19.75 10.78 8.91
C LEU A 18 -20.07 11.53 7.60
N ASP A 19 -20.86 12.60 7.66
CA ASP A 19 -21.20 13.36 6.47
C ASP A 19 -19.95 14.05 5.90
N VAL A 20 -19.07 14.56 6.76
CA VAL A 20 -17.76 15.12 6.35
C VAL A 20 -16.85 14.03 5.78
N LEU A 21 -16.78 12.87 6.42
CA LEU A 21 -15.97 11.74 5.95
C LEU A 21 -16.41 11.31 4.55
N GLU A 22 -17.69 11.04 4.36
CA GLU A 22 -18.23 10.56 3.08
C GLU A 22 -18.03 11.58 1.95
N ARG A 23 -18.26 12.88 2.21
CA ARG A 23 -17.97 13.94 1.23
C ARG A 23 -16.49 13.98 0.84
N ASN A 24 -15.58 13.78 1.79
CA ASN A 24 -14.15 13.79 1.52
C ASN A 24 -13.71 12.58 0.69
N LEU A 25 -14.23 11.38 1.02
CA LEU A 25 -13.97 10.16 0.27
C LEU A 25 -14.46 10.28 -1.17
N GLU A 26 -15.70 10.72 -1.38
CA GLU A 26 -16.27 10.88 -2.72
C GLU A 26 -15.54 11.94 -3.53
N ARG A 27 -15.17 13.07 -2.91
CA ARG A 27 -14.43 14.13 -3.60
C ARG A 27 -13.12 13.63 -4.19
N MET A 28 -12.35 12.84 -3.44
CA MET A 28 -11.07 12.31 -3.93
C MET A 28 -11.26 11.24 -4.99
N ALA A 29 -12.20 10.31 -4.78
CA ALA A 29 -12.52 9.27 -5.75
C ALA A 29 -12.96 9.86 -7.10
N ARG A 30 -13.86 10.87 -7.06
CA ARG A 30 -14.31 11.60 -8.25
C ARG A 30 -13.16 12.31 -8.95
N TYR A 31 -12.31 13.04 -8.22
CA TYR A 31 -11.16 13.73 -8.81
C TYR A 31 -10.26 12.76 -9.58
N CYS A 32 -9.89 11.64 -8.96
CA CYS A 32 -9.06 10.64 -9.63
C CYS A 32 -9.73 10.05 -10.88
N ARG A 33 -11.04 9.76 -10.82
CA ARG A 33 -11.81 9.27 -11.96
C ARG A 33 -11.88 10.29 -13.11
N GLU A 34 -12.14 11.57 -12.81
CA GLU A 34 -12.22 12.65 -13.82
C GLU A 34 -10.87 12.89 -14.53
N HIS A 35 -9.76 12.53 -13.87
CA HIS A 35 -8.41 12.69 -14.38
C HIS A 35 -7.75 11.38 -14.86
N ASN A 36 -8.49 10.27 -14.93
CA ASN A 36 -7.97 8.94 -15.29
C ASN A 36 -6.75 8.51 -14.45
N LEU A 37 -6.81 8.77 -13.14
CA LEU A 37 -5.77 8.41 -12.17
C LEU A 37 -6.24 7.27 -11.27
N GLY A 38 -5.35 6.31 -11.01
CA GLY A 38 -5.57 5.31 -9.97
C GLY A 38 -5.46 5.92 -8.57
N LEU A 39 -6.52 5.81 -7.76
CA LEU A 39 -6.50 6.28 -6.37
C LEU A 39 -6.05 5.16 -5.42
N ARG A 40 -4.94 5.37 -4.70
CA ARG A 40 -4.45 4.45 -3.66
C ARG A 40 -4.32 5.13 -2.29
N PRO A 41 -5.40 5.30 -1.51
CA PRO A 41 -5.40 6.09 -0.28
C PRO A 41 -4.45 5.53 0.77
N HIS A 42 -3.79 6.42 1.51
CA HIS A 42 -2.92 6.03 2.60
C HIS A 42 -3.69 5.94 3.92
N THR A 43 -3.74 4.74 4.50
CA THR A 43 -4.54 4.46 5.69
C THR A 43 -3.87 4.85 7.00
N LYS A 44 -2.60 5.32 6.98
CA LYS A 44 -1.86 5.68 8.21
C LYS A 44 -2.56 6.73 9.07
N THR A 45 -3.40 7.55 8.46
CA THR A 45 -4.15 8.63 9.12
C THR A 45 -5.27 8.08 10.00
N HIS A 46 -6.02 7.08 9.52
CA HIS A 46 -7.19 6.55 10.24
C HIS A 46 -6.96 5.17 10.85
N LYS A 47 -6.22 4.29 10.16
CA LYS A 47 -5.95 2.89 10.55
C LYS A 47 -7.22 2.08 10.86
N THR A 48 -8.35 2.50 10.29
CA THR A 48 -9.68 1.90 10.44
C THR A 48 -10.05 1.09 9.20
N VAL A 49 -10.37 -0.20 9.39
CA VAL A 49 -10.72 -1.14 8.30
C VAL A 49 -11.96 -0.68 7.56
N GLU A 50 -12.96 -0.19 8.28
CA GLU A 50 -14.24 0.27 7.75
C GLU A 50 -14.04 1.45 6.78
N VAL A 51 -13.17 2.40 7.13
CA VAL A 51 -12.83 3.52 6.23
C VAL A 51 -12.06 3.03 5.01
N GLY A 52 -11.17 2.05 5.19
CA GLY A 52 -10.48 1.37 4.08
C GLY A 52 -11.46 0.70 3.10
N ARG A 53 -12.48 -0.01 3.61
CA ARG A 53 -13.53 -0.61 2.78
C ARG A 53 -14.30 0.44 2.01
N LEU A 54 -14.72 1.52 2.67
CA LEU A 54 -15.42 2.63 2.02
C LEU A 54 -14.59 3.28 0.90
N GLN A 55 -13.26 3.31 1.02
CA GLN A 55 -12.36 3.77 -0.03
C GLN A 55 -12.32 2.81 -1.22
N VAL A 56 -12.20 1.50 -0.95
CA VAL A 56 -12.21 0.44 -1.99
C VAL A 56 -13.54 0.41 -2.74
N GLU A 57 -14.67 0.46 -2.04
CA GLU A 57 -16.02 0.51 -2.62
C GLU A 57 -16.25 1.71 -3.54
N ARG A 58 -15.47 2.79 -3.36
CA ARG A 58 -15.50 4.00 -4.21
C ARG A 58 -14.51 3.94 -5.38
N GLY A 59 -13.94 2.78 -5.65
CA GLY A 59 -13.07 2.54 -6.80
C GLY A 59 -11.58 2.85 -6.54
N ALA A 60 -11.13 2.83 -5.29
CA ALA A 60 -9.70 2.85 -5.03
C ALA A 60 -9.03 1.59 -5.62
N VAL A 61 -7.94 1.78 -6.36
CA VAL A 61 -7.13 0.69 -6.97
C VAL A 61 -6.32 -0.09 -5.92
N GLY A 62 -6.27 0.45 -4.71
CA GLY A 62 -6.04 -0.29 -3.49
C GLY A 62 -5.65 0.61 -2.34
N LEU A 63 -4.91 0.08 -1.36
CA LEU A 63 -4.61 0.80 -0.12
C LEU A 63 -3.10 0.95 0.08
N THR A 64 -2.70 2.04 0.73
CA THR A 64 -1.30 2.28 1.12
C THR A 64 -1.16 2.25 2.64
N VAL A 65 -0.21 1.47 3.15
CA VAL A 65 0.11 1.32 4.58
C VAL A 65 1.56 1.66 4.85
N ALA A 66 1.88 2.01 6.10
CA ALA A 66 3.25 2.39 6.47
C ALA A 66 4.05 1.23 7.08
N LYS A 67 3.39 0.15 7.52
CA LYS A 67 4.01 -0.95 8.27
C LYS A 67 3.36 -2.29 7.94
N VAL A 68 4.12 -3.37 8.17
CA VAL A 68 3.66 -4.76 8.00
C VAL A 68 2.39 -5.06 8.79
N GLY A 69 2.32 -4.67 10.06
CA GLY A 69 1.12 -4.90 10.87
C GLY A 69 -0.12 -4.15 10.37
N GLU A 70 0.07 -2.99 9.74
CA GLU A 70 -1.04 -2.29 9.08
C GLU A 70 -1.48 -3.03 7.81
N ALA A 71 -0.55 -3.63 7.05
CA ALA A 71 -0.87 -4.45 5.88
C ALA A 71 -1.71 -5.68 6.26
N GLU A 72 -1.30 -6.38 7.32
CA GLU A 72 -2.00 -7.58 7.83
C GLU A 72 -3.45 -7.26 8.22
N VAL A 73 -3.68 -6.12 8.88
CA VAL A 73 -5.04 -5.69 9.28
C VAL A 73 -5.83 -5.18 8.08
N MET A 74 -5.23 -4.33 7.24
CA MET A 74 -5.91 -3.71 6.09
C MET A 74 -6.22 -4.69 4.96
N ALA A 75 -5.56 -5.85 4.92
CA ALA A 75 -5.97 -6.96 4.05
C ALA A 75 -7.43 -7.38 4.26
N THR A 76 -7.98 -7.19 5.46
CA THR A 76 -9.40 -7.47 5.73
C THR A 76 -10.36 -6.40 5.17
N ALA A 77 -9.83 -5.23 4.79
CA ALA A 77 -10.57 -4.17 4.10
C ALA A 77 -10.54 -4.33 2.58
N ALA A 78 -9.53 -5.03 2.07
CA ALA A 78 -9.33 -5.31 0.65
C ALA A 78 -10.32 -6.38 0.17
N ALA A 79 -10.89 -6.20 -1.02
CA ALA A 79 -11.45 -7.33 -1.77
C ALA A 79 -10.31 -8.19 -2.33
N ASP A 80 -10.59 -9.42 -2.77
CA ASP A 80 -9.59 -10.43 -3.18
C ASP A 80 -8.57 -9.91 -4.24
N ALA A 81 -8.92 -8.90 -5.03
CA ALA A 81 -8.05 -8.29 -6.05
C ALA A 81 -7.41 -6.94 -5.66
N THR A 82 -7.68 -6.41 -4.46
CA THR A 82 -7.23 -5.07 -4.06
C THR A 82 -5.77 -5.08 -3.63
N GLU A 83 -4.91 -4.31 -4.29
CA GLU A 83 -3.49 -4.28 -3.94
C GLU A 83 -3.19 -3.48 -2.67
N ILE A 84 -2.25 -3.96 -1.85
CA ILE A 84 -1.75 -3.22 -0.69
C ILE A 84 -0.31 -2.81 -0.93
N LEU A 85 -0.07 -1.51 -1.01
CA LEU A 85 1.26 -0.92 -1.05
C LEU A 85 1.77 -0.67 0.37
N VAL A 86 2.88 -1.31 0.72
CA VAL A 86 3.67 -0.97 1.90
C VAL A 86 4.68 0.12 1.47
N ALA A 87 4.31 1.38 1.69
CA ALA A 87 5.08 2.56 1.26
C ALA A 87 6.20 2.92 2.26
N TYR A 88 7.04 1.95 2.56
CA TYR A 88 8.24 2.13 3.38
C TYR A 88 9.22 0.96 3.17
N PRO A 89 10.52 1.20 2.96
CA PRO A 89 11.52 0.15 2.86
C PRO A 89 11.57 -0.73 4.12
N ILE A 90 11.32 -2.03 3.97
CA ILE A 90 11.24 -2.95 5.10
C ILE A 90 12.59 -3.63 5.35
N TYR A 91 13.09 -3.45 6.57
CA TYR A 91 14.27 -4.12 7.08
C TYR A 91 13.92 -5.13 8.18
N GLY A 92 14.54 -6.31 8.09
CA GLY A 92 14.46 -7.38 9.08
C GLY A 92 13.71 -8.62 8.59
N SER A 93 14.38 -9.77 8.72
CA SER A 93 13.90 -11.07 8.23
C SER A 93 12.54 -11.48 8.78
N GLU A 94 12.24 -11.20 10.05
CA GLU A 94 10.94 -11.51 10.65
C GLU A 94 9.78 -10.78 9.96
N LYS A 95 9.96 -9.48 9.67
CA LYS A 95 8.94 -8.64 9.01
C LYS A 95 8.73 -9.07 7.56
N LEU A 96 9.82 -9.36 6.87
CA LEU A 96 9.77 -9.83 5.48
C LEU A 96 9.12 -11.22 5.37
N ARG A 97 9.39 -12.12 6.32
CA ARG A 97 8.70 -13.42 6.38
C ARG A 97 7.19 -13.27 6.60
N ARG A 98 6.78 -12.35 7.48
CA ARG A 98 5.35 -12.04 7.70
C ARG A 98 4.69 -11.48 6.45
N LEU A 99 5.34 -10.53 5.77
CA LEU A 99 4.86 -10.02 4.49
C LEU A 99 4.79 -11.12 3.43
N ALA A 100 5.75 -12.04 3.37
CA ALA A 100 5.73 -13.14 2.41
C ALA A 100 4.58 -14.12 2.68
N THR A 101 4.27 -14.39 3.95
CA THR A 101 3.06 -15.14 4.31
C THR A 101 1.78 -14.42 3.86
N LEU A 102 1.69 -13.10 4.05
CA LEU A 102 0.54 -12.31 3.59
C LEU A 102 0.44 -12.30 2.05
N ALA A 103 1.57 -12.16 1.36
CA ALA A 103 1.64 -12.11 -0.10
C ALA A 103 1.23 -13.43 -0.80
N ALA A 104 1.15 -14.54 -0.06
CA ALA A 104 0.59 -15.79 -0.58
C ALA A 104 -0.94 -15.72 -0.79
N GLN A 105 -1.63 -14.75 -0.17
CA GLN A 105 -3.09 -14.62 -0.21
C GLN A 105 -3.55 -13.23 -0.65
N GLN A 106 -2.67 -12.23 -0.64
CA GLN A 106 -2.96 -10.84 -0.99
C GLN A 106 -1.94 -10.31 -1.99
N ARG A 107 -2.36 -9.48 -2.95
CA ARG A 107 -1.42 -8.75 -3.81
C ARG A 107 -0.72 -7.65 -3.00
N ILE A 108 0.58 -7.83 -2.75
CA ILE A 108 1.40 -6.88 -2.00
C ILE A 108 2.39 -6.17 -2.92
N LEU A 109 2.38 -4.85 -2.87
CA LEU A 109 3.44 -3.99 -3.42
C LEU A 109 4.34 -3.52 -2.29
N LEU A 110 5.64 -3.48 -2.53
CA LEU A 110 6.64 -3.00 -1.57
C LEU A 110 7.49 -1.88 -2.17
N SER A 111 7.68 -0.81 -1.40
CA SER A 111 8.67 0.22 -1.71
C SER A 111 10.08 -0.26 -1.36
N LEU A 112 11.05 -0.07 -2.25
CA LEU A 112 12.46 -0.40 -2.04
C LEU A 112 13.37 0.72 -2.53
N ASP A 113 14.47 0.96 -1.82
CA ASP A 113 15.47 1.98 -2.16
C ASP A 113 16.92 1.44 -2.09
N SER A 114 17.11 0.14 -1.88
CA SER A 114 18.44 -0.47 -1.88
C SER A 114 18.44 -1.91 -2.36
N GLU A 115 19.59 -2.35 -2.88
CA GLU A 115 19.78 -3.74 -3.28
C GLU A 115 19.75 -4.69 -2.08
N THR A 116 20.24 -4.26 -0.92
CA THR A 116 20.24 -5.06 0.31
C THR A 116 18.83 -5.48 0.71
N THR A 117 17.87 -4.54 0.72
CA THR A 117 16.47 -4.86 1.06
C THR A 117 15.80 -5.70 -0.02
N ALA A 118 16.15 -5.49 -1.30
CA ALA A 118 15.67 -6.34 -2.40
C ALA A 118 16.13 -7.80 -2.24
N GLN A 119 17.38 -8.03 -1.87
CA GLN A 119 17.92 -9.38 -1.64
C GLN A 119 17.25 -10.07 -0.44
N GLU A 120 17.02 -9.35 0.66
CA GLU A 120 16.31 -9.91 1.82
C GLU A 120 14.85 -10.26 1.47
N LEU A 121 14.16 -9.37 0.75
CA LEU A 121 12.80 -9.63 0.27
C LEU A 121 12.74 -10.89 -0.57
N SER A 122 13.68 -11.04 -1.51
CA SER A 122 13.75 -12.21 -2.39
C SER A 122 13.91 -13.53 -1.65
N ARG A 123 14.78 -13.55 -0.64
CA ARG A 123 14.99 -14.74 0.21
C ARG A 123 13.71 -15.10 0.95
N ALA A 124 13.01 -14.11 1.51
CA ALA A 124 11.73 -14.32 2.19
C ALA A 124 10.62 -14.79 1.22
N ALA A 125 10.55 -14.20 0.03
CA ALA A 125 9.62 -14.56 -1.02
C ALA A 125 9.83 -16.02 -1.48
N THR A 126 11.07 -16.39 -1.77
CA THR A 126 11.47 -17.75 -2.20
C THR A 126 11.15 -18.78 -1.10
N GLY A 127 11.44 -18.46 0.16
CA GLY A 127 11.17 -19.35 1.29
C GLY A 127 9.69 -19.68 1.50
N GLN A 128 8.77 -18.84 0.99
CA GLN A 128 7.32 -19.00 1.14
C GLN A 128 6.59 -19.24 -0.19
N GLY A 129 7.30 -19.29 -1.33
CA GLY A 129 6.68 -19.34 -2.66
C GLY A 129 5.80 -18.13 -2.97
N ALA A 130 6.12 -16.97 -2.40
CA ALA A 130 5.36 -15.74 -2.56
C ALA A 130 5.94 -14.85 -3.67
N THR A 131 5.09 -14.00 -4.24
CA THR A 131 5.49 -13.02 -5.27
C THR A 131 5.07 -11.61 -4.82
N PHE A 132 5.91 -10.62 -5.08
CA PHE A 132 5.66 -9.22 -4.70
C PHE A 132 5.68 -8.31 -5.93
N GLY A 133 4.85 -7.27 -5.94
CA GLY A 133 5.12 -6.09 -6.74
C GLY A 133 6.18 -5.23 -6.04
N VAL A 134 7.09 -4.62 -6.81
CA VAL A 134 8.13 -3.74 -6.26
C VAL A 134 8.07 -2.38 -6.94
N LEU A 135 8.13 -1.33 -6.11
CA LEU A 135 8.32 0.05 -6.57
C LEU A 135 9.68 0.53 -6.07
N VAL A 136 10.52 1.01 -6.99
CA VAL A 136 11.78 1.67 -6.62
C VAL A 136 11.47 3.10 -6.18
N GLU A 137 11.80 3.41 -4.93
CA GLU A 137 11.61 4.73 -4.33
C GLU A 137 12.80 5.62 -4.65
N PHE A 138 12.50 6.85 -5.07
CA PHE A 138 13.49 7.91 -5.25
C PHE A 138 13.10 9.14 -4.43
N ASP A 139 14.10 9.89 -3.99
CA ASP A 139 13.90 11.13 -3.25
C ASP A 139 13.51 12.25 -4.22
N SER A 140 12.29 12.77 -4.08
CA SER A 140 11.82 13.93 -4.82
C SER A 140 12.11 15.27 -4.12
N GLY A 141 13.03 15.28 -3.14
CA GLY A 141 13.45 16.45 -2.36
C GLY A 141 12.98 16.45 -0.90
N LEU A 142 12.37 15.37 -0.42
CA LEU A 142 11.92 15.21 0.97
C LEU A 142 13.02 14.73 1.92
N ARG A 143 14.16 14.23 1.40
CA ARG A 143 15.36 13.85 2.16
C ARG A 143 15.07 12.90 3.32
N ARG A 144 14.29 11.85 3.04
CA ARG A 144 13.88 10.85 4.05
C ARG A 144 14.29 9.44 3.67
N CYS A 145 13.75 8.92 2.58
CA CYS A 145 14.04 7.61 2.00
C CYS A 145 14.10 7.76 0.48
N GLY A 146 14.53 6.71 -0.20
CA GLY A 146 14.66 6.73 -1.66
C GLY A 146 16.06 7.08 -2.13
N LEU A 147 16.37 6.58 -3.32
CA LEU A 147 17.61 6.89 -4.04
C LEU A 147 17.54 8.31 -4.63
N GLU A 148 18.70 8.91 -4.89
CA GLU A 148 18.73 10.09 -5.75
C GLU A 148 18.20 9.74 -7.16
N PRO A 149 17.34 10.59 -7.76
CA PRO A 149 16.85 10.35 -9.11
C PRO A 149 18.01 10.21 -10.10
N GLY A 150 18.08 9.10 -10.82
CA GLY A 150 19.16 8.88 -11.79
C GLY A 150 19.48 7.41 -12.07
N PRO A 151 20.68 7.13 -12.61
CA PRO A 151 21.09 5.79 -13.03
C PRO A 151 20.93 4.71 -11.96
N ALA A 152 21.21 5.03 -10.69
CA ALA A 152 21.08 4.06 -9.59
C ALA A 152 19.63 3.54 -9.40
N CYS A 153 18.62 4.39 -9.63
CA CYS A 153 17.21 3.96 -9.61
C CYS A 153 16.91 2.96 -10.73
N VAL A 154 17.45 3.24 -11.93
CA VAL A 154 17.28 2.38 -13.12
C VAL A 154 18.00 1.06 -12.92
N GLU A 155 19.24 1.08 -12.41
CA GLU A 155 20.03 -0.11 -12.10
C GLU A 155 19.32 -1.00 -11.09
N LEU A 156 18.79 -0.42 -10.00
CA LEU A 156 18.01 -1.17 -9.03
C LEU A 156 16.76 -1.78 -9.67
N ALA A 157 16.01 -1.02 -10.47
CA ALA A 157 14.79 -1.51 -11.13
C ALA A 157 15.06 -2.57 -12.21
N GLN A 158 16.21 -2.52 -12.88
CA GLN A 158 16.58 -3.42 -13.97
C GLN A 158 17.34 -4.67 -13.50
N ASN A 159 17.73 -4.73 -12.22
CA ASN A 159 18.50 -5.86 -11.71
C ASN A 159 17.73 -7.17 -11.96
N ARG A 160 18.38 -8.11 -12.66
CA ARG A 160 17.81 -9.42 -13.05
C ARG A 160 18.42 -10.58 -12.28
N GLY A 161 19.15 -10.30 -11.21
CA GLY A 161 19.74 -11.34 -10.36
C GLY A 161 18.67 -12.22 -9.71
N ALA A 162 19.08 -13.32 -9.06
CA ALA A 162 18.19 -14.23 -8.34
C ALA A 162 17.25 -13.52 -7.35
N ALA A 163 17.64 -12.32 -6.88
CA ALA A 163 16.83 -11.43 -6.07
C ALA A 163 15.47 -11.05 -6.68
N TRP A 164 15.32 -11.10 -8.01
CA TRP A 164 14.14 -10.59 -8.73
C TRP A 164 13.26 -11.68 -9.33
N ALA A 165 13.56 -12.96 -9.10
CA ALA A 165 12.81 -14.08 -9.67
C ALA A 165 11.34 -14.15 -9.21
N GLN A 166 11.02 -13.50 -8.08
CA GLN A 166 9.68 -13.46 -7.47
C GLN A 166 9.11 -12.04 -7.42
N VAL A 167 9.59 -11.15 -8.29
CA VAL A 167 9.11 -9.76 -8.39
C VAL A 167 8.32 -9.59 -9.68
N SER A 168 7.02 -9.30 -9.57
CA SER A 168 6.14 -8.99 -10.69
C SER A 168 6.52 -7.64 -11.31
N ARG A 169 6.50 -7.54 -12.64
CA ARG A 169 6.91 -6.32 -13.34
C ARG A 169 5.83 -5.23 -13.21
N PRO A 170 6.23 -3.93 -13.21
CA PRO A 170 5.28 -2.82 -13.19
C PRO A 170 4.29 -2.85 -14.36
N ASP A 171 4.70 -3.33 -15.53
CA ASP A 171 3.85 -3.37 -16.74
C ASP A 171 2.63 -4.29 -16.59
N ASP A 172 2.70 -5.29 -15.71
CA ASP A 172 1.59 -6.19 -15.41
C ASP A 172 0.62 -5.57 -14.37
N LEU A 173 1.05 -4.54 -13.63
CA LEU A 173 0.31 -3.91 -12.53
C LEU A 173 -0.26 -2.53 -12.92
N LEU A 174 0.45 -1.79 -13.79
CA LEU A 174 0.09 -0.45 -14.24
C LEU A 174 -0.88 -0.46 -15.44
N ARG A 175 -0.85 -1.49 -16.29
CA ARG A 175 -1.73 -1.60 -17.47
C ARG A 175 -3.18 -1.98 -17.12
N GLU A 176 -3.42 -2.67 -16.01
CA GLU A 176 -4.79 -3.03 -15.60
C GLU A 176 -5.64 -1.81 -15.20
N HIS A 177 -5.02 -0.64 -14.96
CA HIS A 177 -5.69 0.54 -14.38
C HIS A 177 -5.74 1.76 -15.30
N LEU A 178 -5.03 1.71 -16.43
CA LEU A 178 -5.09 2.70 -17.49
C LEU A 178 -5.73 1.97 -18.67
N GLY A 179 -7.06 2.01 -18.76
CA GLY A 179 -7.79 1.42 -19.88
C GLY A 179 -7.23 1.89 -21.23
N ASP A 180 -7.26 0.99 -22.21
CA ASP A 180 -6.86 1.22 -23.60
C ASP A 180 -7.39 2.54 -24.19
#